data_AF-B6U7P4-F1
#
_entry.id   AF-B6U7P4-F1
#
_cell.length_a   1.000
_cell.length_b   1.000
_cell.length_c   1.000
_cell.angle_alpha   90.00
_cell.angle_beta   90.00
_cell.angle_gamma   90.00
#
_symmetry.space_group_name_H-M   'P 1'
#
loop_
_entity.id
_entity.type
_entity.pdbx_description
1 polymer ?
#
loop_
_entity_poly.entity_id
_entity_poly.type
_entity_poly.pdbx_seq_one_letter_code
_entity_poly.pdbx_strand_id
1 'polypeptide(L)'
;MAESKARVALFLAALAAASLLALAPAGAATTCAPTQLTPCAPAIVGNAAPTAACCARLKAHPATCFCQYKRNPSMQRYVNSPNGKKVFAACKVSLPRC
;
A
#
# COMPACT_ATOMS: atom_id res chain seq x y z
N MET A 1 21.86 7.34 -48.45
CA MET A 1 20.62 7.96 -47.91
C MET A 1 19.71 6.97 -47.17
N ALA A 2 19.55 5.71 -47.63
CA ALA A 2 18.67 4.72 -46.99
C ALA A 2 19.17 4.23 -45.60
N GLU A 3 20.47 3.99 -45.44
CA GLU A 3 21.10 3.58 -44.17
C GLU A 3 20.85 4.57 -43.01
N SER A 4 20.89 5.88 -43.28
CA SER A 4 20.68 6.92 -42.25
C SER A 4 19.22 6.95 -41.77
N LYS A 5 18.26 6.77 -42.69
CA LYS A 5 16.83 6.72 -42.34
C LYS A 5 16.48 5.52 -41.47
N ALA A 6 17.10 4.36 -41.70
CA ALA A 6 16.88 3.15 -40.91
C ALA A 6 17.40 3.32 -39.47
N ARG A 7 18.57 3.93 -39.29
CA ARG A 7 19.13 4.22 -37.96
C ARG A 7 18.29 5.24 -37.19
N VAL A 8 17.81 6.29 -37.86
CA VAL A 8 16.91 7.28 -37.25
C VAL A 8 15.59 6.62 -36.84
N ALA A 9 15.01 5.75 -37.67
CA ALA A 9 13.79 5.02 -37.34
C ALA A 9 13.97 4.09 -36.13
N LEU A 10 15.10 3.38 -36.03
CA LEU A 10 15.44 2.55 -34.88
C LEU A 10 15.60 3.36 -33.60
N PHE A 11 16.27 4.52 -33.67
CA PHE A 11 16.43 5.42 -32.53
C PHE A 11 15.08 5.99 -32.05
N LEU A 12 14.21 6.39 -32.98
CA LEU A 12 12.86 6.89 -32.63
C LEU A 12 11.99 5.78 -32.03
N ALA A 13 12.07 4.55 -32.55
CA ALA A 13 11.37 3.40 -31.99
C ALA A 13 11.86 3.05 -30.58
N ALA A 14 13.19 3.11 -30.35
CA ALA A 14 13.77 2.88 -29.03
C ALA A 14 13.37 3.97 -28.02
N LEU A 15 13.32 5.24 -28.44
CA LEU A 15 12.84 6.34 -27.61
C LEU A 15 11.35 6.22 -27.27
N ALA A 16 10.51 5.80 -28.24
CA ALA A 16 9.09 5.55 -28.03
C ALA A 16 8.85 4.35 -27.08
N ALA A 17 9.65 3.29 -27.18
CA ALA A 17 9.59 2.16 -26.26
C ALA A 17 10.03 2.56 -24.84
N ALA A 18 11.07 3.39 -24.71
CA ALA A 18 11.54 3.88 -23.41
C ALA A 18 10.52 4.80 -22.71
N SER A 19 9.81 5.64 -23.46
CA SER A 19 8.75 6.50 -22.90
C SER A 19 7.51 5.72 -22.48
N LEU A 20 7.18 4.62 -23.16
CA LEU A 20 6.13 3.69 -22.75
C LEU A 20 6.46 2.95 -21.44
N LEU A 21 7.74 2.61 -21.19
CA LEU A 21 8.17 2.03 -19.91
C LEU A 21 8.16 3.04 -18.76
N ALA A 22 8.40 4.33 -19.03
CA ALA A 22 8.33 5.38 -18.02
C ALA A 22 6.89 5.70 -17.58
N LEU A 23 5.90 5.35 -18.41
CA LEU A 23 4.47 5.43 -18.06
C LEU A 23 3.94 4.15 -17.39
N ALA A 24 4.80 3.20 -17.04
CA ALA A 24 4.40 2.18 -16.07
C ALA A 24 3.85 2.93 -14.85
N PRO A 25 2.55 2.80 -14.51
CA PRO A 25 1.99 3.53 -13.39
C PRO A 25 2.83 3.12 -12.20
N ALA A 26 3.61 4.06 -11.66
CA ALA A 26 4.45 3.85 -10.49
C ALA A 26 3.54 3.19 -9.46
N GLY A 27 3.70 1.86 -9.32
CA GLY A 27 2.63 0.97 -8.87
C GLY A 27 2.06 1.57 -7.61
N ALA A 28 0.80 2.02 -7.70
CA ALA A 28 0.17 2.97 -6.78
C ALA A 28 0.95 2.99 -5.48
N ALA A 29 1.86 3.96 -5.33
CA ALA A 29 2.58 4.11 -4.08
C ALA A 29 1.45 4.31 -3.08
N THR A 30 1.10 3.23 -2.37
CA THR A 30 0.03 3.23 -1.40
C THR A 30 0.66 4.02 -0.26
N THR A 31 0.58 5.34 -0.42
CA THR A 31 0.81 6.29 0.62
C THR A 31 0.05 5.73 1.78
N CYS A 32 0.77 5.43 2.86
CA CYS A 32 0.24 4.71 3.99
C CYS A 32 -0.87 5.55 4.62
N ALA A 33 -2.07 5.44 4.05
CA ALA A 33 -3.19 6.30 4.31
C ALA A 33 -4.04 5.60 5.36
N PRO A 34 -4.05 6.08 6.62
CA PRO A 34 -4.87 5.49 7.69
C PRO A 34 -6.36 5.50 7.31
N THR A 35 -6.77 6.34 6.37
CA THR A 35 -8.12 6.38 5.79
C THR A 35 -8.52 5.07 5.10
N GLN A 36 -7.59 4.24 4.62
CA GLN A 36 -7.94 2.90 4.13
C GLN A 36 -8.33 1.93 5.26
N LEU A 37 -7.91 2.22 6.49
CA LEU A 37 -8.25 1.46 7.70
C LEU A 37 -9.48 2.02 8.43
N THR A 38 -10.12 3.08 7.93
CA THR A 38 -11.38 3.61 8.48
C THR A 38 -12.46 2.55 8.72
N PRO A 39 -12.70 1.56 7.82
CA PRO A 39 -13.66 0.48 8.12
C PRO A 39 -13.28 -0.38 9.33
N CYS A 40 -12.03 -0.33 9.78
CA CYS A 40 -11.56 -0.98 11.01
C CYS A 40 -11.67 -0.10 12.25
N ALA A 41 -11.87 1.21 12.11
CA ALA A 41 -12.03 2.13 13.24
C ALA A 41 -13.10 1.67 14.25
N PRO A 42 -14.31 1.24 13.86
CA PRO A 42 -15.30 0.74 14.83
C PRO A 42 -14.85 -0.54 15.54
N ALA A 43 -14.05 -1.39 14.88
CA ALA A 43 -13.51 -2.60 15.48
C ALA A 43 -12.39 -2.29 16.49
N ILE A 44 -11.54 -1.31 16.19
CA ILE A 44 -10.43 -0.90 17.06
C ILE A 44 -10.93 -0.06 18.25
N VAL A 45 -11.78 0.94 17.99
CA VAL A 45 -12.26 1.89 19.00
C VAL A 45 -13.44 1.30 19.78
N GLY A 46 -14.42 0.74 19.08
CA GLY A 46 -15.67 0.24 19.66
C GLY A 46 -15.60 -1.20 20.18
N ASN A 47 -14.45 -1.88 20.04
CA ASN A 47 -14.30 -3.29 20.41
C ASN A 47 -15.27 -4.24 19.67
N ALA A 48 -15.78 -3.79 18.52
CA ALA A 48 -16.67 -4.58 17.68
C ALA A 48 -15.88 -5.65 16.90
N ALA A 49 -16.56 -6.71 16.47
CA ALA A 49 -15.97 -7.69 15.56
C ALA A 49 -15.57 -7.01 14.23
N PRO A 50 -14.38 -7.30 13.66
CA PRO A 50 -13.96 -6.70 12.41
C PRO A 50 -14.83 -7.20 11.26
N THR A 51 -15.22 -6.27 10.39
CA THR A 51 -15.98 -6.60 9.18
C THR A 51 -15.08 -7.25 8.13
N ALA A 52 -15.67 -8.00 7.20
CA ALA A 52 -14.93 -8.58 6.07
C ALA A 52 -14.18 -7.50 5.26
N ALA A 53 -14.79 -6.32 5.09
CA ALA A 53 -14.17 -5.17 4.42
C ALA A 53 -12.94 -4.65 5.19
N CYS A 54 -13.03 -4.56 6.52
CA CYS A 54 -11.89 -4.21 7.35
C CYS A 54 -10.73 -5.21 7.17
N CYS A 55 -11.01 -6.52 7.28
CA CYS A 55 -9.97 -7.54 7.12
C CYS A 55 -9.37 -7.56 5.72
N ALA A 56 -10.16 -7.34 4.67
CA ALA A 56 -9.67 -7.26 3.30
C ALA A 56 -8.71 -6.07 3.12
N ARG A 57 -9.06 -4.89 3.66
CA ARG A 57 -8.19 -3.71 3.65
C ARG A 57 -6.91 -3.92 4.44
N LEU A 58 -7.02 -4.51 5.64
CA LEU A 58 -5.88 -4.85 6.50
C LEU A 58 -4.89 -5.80 5.81
N LYS A 59 -5.39 -6.85 5.13
CA LYS A 59 -4.55 -7.80 4.39
C LYS A 59 -3.93 -7.19 3.14
N ALA A 60 -4.66 -6.32 2.45
CA ALA A 60 -4.16 -5.64 1.25
C ALA A 60 -3.13 -4.54 1.58
N HIS A 61 -3.11 -4.04 2.83
CA HIS A 61 -2.19 -2.99 3.21
C HIS A 61 -0.77 -3.52 3.38
N PRO A 62 0.26 -2.81 2.87
CA PRO A 62 1.64 -3.24 3.05
C PRO A 62 2.04 -3.23 4.52
N ALA A 63 2.82 -4.24 4.92
CA ALA A 63 3.40 -4.34 6.25
C ALA A 63 4.19 -3.08 6.64
N THR A 64 4.90 -2.48 5.69
CA THR A 64 5.69 -1.24 5.87
C THR A 64 4.85 -0.06 6.37
N CYS A 65 3.56 0.00 6.01
CA CYS A 65 2.66 1.05 6.50
C CYS A 65 2.35 0.91 7.99
N PHE A 66 2.18 -0.33 8.49
CA PHE A 66 1.98 -0.54 9.92
C PHE A 66 3.21 -0.11 10.73
N CYS A 67 4.42 -0.21 10.18
CA CYS A 67 5.62 0.35 10.81
C CYS A 67 5.56 1.87 10.94
N GLN A 68 5.13 2.57 9.89
CA GLN A 68 4.94 4.02 9.96
C GLN A 68 3.89 4.39 11.01
N TYR A 69 2.79 3.65 11.09
CA TYR A 69 1.76 3.88 12.10
C TYR A 69 2.24 3.59 13.52
N LYS A 70 3.10 2.58 13.72
CA LYS A 70 3.75 2.33 15.01
C LYS A 70 4.74 3.43 15.39
N ARG A 71 5.42 4.05 14.42
CA ARG A 71 6.33 5.19 14.66
C ARG A 71 5.58 6.49 14.98
N ASN A 72 4.38 6.67 14.43
CA ASN A 72 3.59 7.87 14.70
C ASN A 72 2.86 7.74 16.05
N PRO A 73 3.16 8.57 17.06
CA PRO A 73 2.57 8.44 18.40
C PRO A 73 1.03 8.56 18.40
N SER A 74 0.46 9.35 17.49
CA SER A 74 -1.00 9.48 17.36
C SER A 74 -1.65 8.21 16.82
N MET A 75 -0.91 7.38 16.07
CA MET A 75 -1.43 6.14 15.48
C MET A 75 -1.01 4.89 16.24
N GLN A 76 0.16 4.90 16.89
CA GLN A 76 0.65 3.74 17.63
C GLN A 76 -0.36 3.29 18.68
N ARG A 77 -1.08 4.22 19.31
CA ARG A 77 -2.13 3.94 20.29
C ARG A 77 -3.22 3.03 19.72
N TYR A 78 -3.55 3.16 18.43
CA TYR A 78 -4.55 2.31 17.79
C TYR A 78 -3.95 0.96 17.41
N VAL A 79 -2.74 0.94 16.83
CA VAL A 79 -2.08 -0.28 16.35
C VAL A 79 -1.60 -1.19 17.50
N ASN A 80 -1.04 -0.60 18.56
CA ASN A 80 -0.57 -1.31 19.75
C ASN A 80 -1.64 -1.50 20.83
N SER A 81 -2.83 -0.89 20.69
CA SER A 81 -3.92 -1.15 21.64
C SER A 81 -4.28 -2.63 21.68
N PRO A 82 -4.74 -3.16 22.83
CA PRO A 82 -5.25 -4.53 22.90
C PRO A 82 -6.37 -4.80 21.88
N ASN A 83 -7.24 -3.81 21.62
CA ASN A 83 -8.31 -3.94 20.62
C ASN A 83 -7.75 -3.98 19.20
N GLY A 84 -6.77 -3.13 18.88
CA GLY A 84 -6.05 -3.17 17.62
C GLY A 84 -5.45 -4.56 17.39
N LYS A 85 -4.67 -5.06 18.35
CA LYS A 85 -4.08 -6.41 18.28
C LYS A 85 -5.13 -7.50 18.08
N LYS A 86 -6.28 -7.41 18.75
CA LYS A 86 -7.41 -8.33 18.52
C LYS A 86 -7.93 -8.26 17.09
N VAL A 87 -8.10 -7.07 16.52
CA VAL A 87 -8.53 -6.89 15.12
C VAL A 87 -7.52 -7.49 14.14
N PHE A 88 -6.22 -7.23 14.34
CA PHE A 88 -5.16 -7.83 13.53
C PHE A 88 -5.18 -9.36 13.63
N ALA A 89 -5.29 -9.91 14.83
CA ALA A 89 -5.36 -11.35 15.07
C ALA A 89 -6.62 -11.98 14.43
N ALA A 90 -7.80 -11.37 14.63
CA ALA A 90 -9.06 -11.82 14.05
C ALA A 90 -9.02 -11.80 12.51
N CYS A 91 -8.39 -10.78 11.92
CA CYS A 91 -8.20 -10.68 10.48
C CYS A 91 -7.05 -11.54 9.95
N LYS A 92 -6.31 -12.27 10.79
CA LYS A 92 -5.09 -13.03 10.45
C LYS A 92 -4.04 -12.16 9.73
N VAL A 93 -3.81 -10.96 10.24
CA VAL A 93 -2.76 -10.05 9.75
C VAL A 93 -1.66 -9.96 10.79
N SER A 94 -0.46 -10.38 10.40
CA SER A 94 0.73 -10.31 11.26
C SER A 94 1.25 -8.87 11.29
N LEU A 95 1.29 -8.29 12.49
CA LEU A 95 1.95 -6.99 12.69
C LEU A 95 3.47 -7.16 12.57
N PRO A 96 4.14 -6.43 11.65
CA PRO A 96 5.58 -6.54 11.49
C PRO A 96 6.32 -6.05 12.73
N ARG A 97 7.47 -6.70 12.99
CA ARG A 97 8.48 -6.19 13.90
C ARG A 97 9.31 -5.14 13.17
N CYS A 98 8.89 -3.92 13.44
CA CYS A 98 9.58 -2.67 13.30
C CYS A 98 9.47 -2.02 14.69
#